data_AF-A0A3D3L4Y6-F1
#
_entry.id   AF-A0A3D3L4Y6-F1
#
_cell.length_a   1.000
_cell.length_b   1.000
_cell.length_c   1.000
_cell.angle_alpha   90.00
_cell.angle_beta   90.00
_cell.angle_gamma   90.00
#
_symmetry.space_group_name_H-M   'P 1'
#
loop_
_entity.id
_entity.type
_entity.pdbx_description
1 polymer ?
#
loop_
_entity_poly.entity_id
_entity_poly.type
_entity_poly.pdbx_seq_one_letter_code
_entity_poly.pdbx_strand_id
1 'polypeptide(L)'
;MNGNQWFAKNFDLTTQFGQKWIFAIILLLIFWFGGKILKTFVTKMARRKNLNKDFLHLIARIVKIVMVLLGSITALGTLGVDVSALVAGLGLTGFALGFALKDIVSNLIAGAMILIHHPLRLDDFSLQWANLKVL
;
A
#
# COMPACT_ATOMS: atom_id res chain seq x y z
N MET A 1 -46.93 7.85 -27.39
CA MET A 1 -45.71 7.06 -27.07
C MET A 1 -46.13 5.61 -26.95
N ASN A 2 -45.63 4.74 -27.84
CA ASN A 2 -46.07 3.35 -27.97
C ASN A 2 -45.68 2.51 -26.75
N GLY A 3 -46.58 1.64 -26.27
CA GLY A 3 -46.36 0.78 -25.09
C GLY A 3 -45.10 -0.07 -25.17
N ASN A 4 -44.62 -0.35 -26.38
CA ASN A 4 -43.42 -1.11 -26.69
C ASN A 4 -42.13 -0.43 -26.18
N GLN A 5 -42.13 0.90 -25.99
CA GLN A 5 -40.98 1.64 -25.49
C GLN A 5 -40.92 1.71 -23.95
N TRP A 6 -42.05 1.51 -23.26
CA TRP A 6 -42.10 1.41 -21.81
C TRP A 6 -41.40 0.13 -21.31
N PHE A 7 -41.58 -0.98 -22.03
CA PHE A 7 -40.89 -2.23 -21.74
C PHE A 7 -39.39 -2.18 -22.05
N ALA A 8 -39.00 -1.55 -23.16
CA ALA A 8 -37.57 -1.39 -23.51
C ALA A 8 -36.81 -0.55 -22.47
N LYS A 9 -37.42 0.53 -21.96
CA LYS A 9 -36.81 1.40 -20.95
C LYS A 9 -36.69 0.73 -19.57
N ASN A 10 -37.64 -0.13 -19.21
CA ASN A 10 -37.58 -0.90 -17.96
C ASN A 10 -36.56 -2.06 -18.02
N PHE A 11 -36.32 -2.62 -19.21
CA PHE A 11 -35.31 -3.67 -19.42
C PHE A 11 -33.87 -3.13 -19.38
N ASP A 12 -33.66 -1.90 -19.83
CA ASP A 12 -32.37 -1.19 -19.72
C ASP A 12 -32.01 -0.87 -18.26
N LEU A 13 -33.01 -0.56 -17.43
CA LEU A 13 -32.79 -0.30 -16.00
C LEU A 13 -32.44 -1.59 -15.24
N THR A 14 -33.14 -2.70 -15.49
CA THR A 14 -32.89 -3.98 -14.81
C THR A 14 -31.58 -4.65 -15.20
N THR A 15 -31.16 -4.53 -16.46
CA THR A 15 -29.84 -5.03 -16.91
C THR A 15 -28.67 -4.19 -16.37
N GLN A 16 -28.83 -2.86 -16.27
CA GLN A 16 -27.82 -1.98 -15.65
C GLN A 16 -27.65 -2.21 -14.14
N PHE A 17 -28.73 -2.46 -13.40
CA PHE A 17 -28.61 -2.80 -11.97
C PHE A 17 -27.96 -4.19 -11.81
N GLY A 18 -28.44 -5.21 -12.52
CA GLY A 18 -27.88 -6.57 -12.45
C GLY A 18 -26.38 -6.63 -12.77
N GLN A 19 -25.93 -5.88 -13.78
CA GLN A 19 -24.53 -5.81 -14.17
C GLN A 19 -23.65 -5.11 -13.13
N LYS A 20 -24.13 -4.05 -12.47
CA LYS A 20 -23.40 -3.37 -11.38
C LYS A 20 -23.22 -4.26 -10.15
N TRP A 21 -24.25 -5.04 -9.78
CA TRP A 21 -24.18 -6.00 -8.67
C TRP A 21 -23.18 -7.13 -8.92
N ILE A 22 -23.10 -7.65 -10.14
CA ILE A 22 -22.13 -8.70 -10.53
C ILE A 22 -20.69 -8.18 -10.44
N PHE A 23 -20.42 -6.97 -10.94
CA PHE A 23 -19.10 -6.35 -10.78
C PHE A 23 -18.76 -6.10 -9.31
N ALA A 24 -19.73 -5.71 -8.47
CA ALA A 24 -19.51 -5.50 -7.04
C ALA A 24 -19.12 -6.80 -6.33
N ILE A 25 -19.80 -7.89 -6.64
CA ILE A 25 -19.52 -9.22 -6.08
C ILE A 25 -18.14 -9.74 -6.53
N ILE A 26 -17.79 -9.56 -7.81
CA ILE A 26 -16.46 -9.93 -8.34
C ILE A 26 -15.36 -9.14 -7.66
N LEU A 27 -15.55 -7.84 -7.44
CA LEU A 27 -14.58 -7.02 -6.74
C LEU A 27 -14.43 -7.40 -5.27
N LEU A 28 -15.54 -7.68 -4.59
CA LEU A 28 -15.55 -8.11 -3.19
C LEU A 28 -14.84 -9.47 -3.04
N LEU A 29 -15.01 -10.37 -4.00
CA LEU A 29 -14.29 -11.64 -4.09
C LEU A 29 -12.79 -11.45 -4.33
N ILE A 30 -12.38 -10.61 -5.29
CA ILE A 30 -10.97 -10.28 -5.55
C ILE A 30 -10.33 -9.72 -4.28
N PHE A 31 -11.07 -8.89 -3.55
CA PHE A 31 -10.57 -8.25 -2.36
C PHE A 31 -10.41 -9.19 -1.17
N TRP A 32 -11.40 -10.06 -0.98
CA TRP A 32 -11.35 -11.09 0.05
C TRP A 32 -10.22 -12.10 -0.23
N PHE A 33 -10.01 -12.47 -1.51
CA PHE A 33 -8.91 -13.33 -1.92
C PHE A 33 -7.54 -12.66 -1.78
N GLY A 34 -7.44 -11.38 -2.14
CA GLY A 34 -6.21 -10.58 -2.00
C GLY A 34 -5.72 -10.52 -0.55
N GLY A 35 -6.62 -10.26 0.40
CA GLY A 35 -6.30 -10.27 1.83
C GLY A 35 -5.81 -11.63 2.35
N LYS A 36 -6.31 -12.74 1.78
CA LYS A 36 -5.92 -14.11 2.15
C LYS A 36 -4.55 -14.50 1.57
N ILE A 37 -4.30 -14.11 0.32
CA ILE A 37 -3.02 -14.30 -0.37
C ILE A 37 -1.90 -13.55 0.34
N LEU A 38 -2.13 -12.29 0.69
CA LEU A 38 -1.12 -11.46 1.34
C LEU A 38 -0.73 -12.01 2.72
N LYS A 39 -1.70 -12.44 3.53
CA LYS A 39 -1.43 -13.07 4.83
C LYS A 39 -0.58 -14.34 4.69
N THR A 40 -0.80 -15.10 3.62
CA THR A 40 -0.04 -16.32 3.31
C THR A 40 1.36 -16.01 2.78
N PHE A 41 1.50 -14.97 1.95
CA PHE A 41 2.78 -14.55 1.39
C PHE A 41 3.71 -14.02 2.47
N VAL A 42 3.19 -13.17 3.37
CA VAL A 42 4.00 -12.56 4.42
C VAL A 42 4.46 -13.59 5.46
N THR A 43 3.59 -14.53 5.85
CA THR A 43 3.97 -15.62 6.78
C THR A 43 4.98 -16.59 6.15
N LYS A 44 4.87 -16.85 4.85
CA LYS A 44 5.81 -17.72 4.11
C LYS A 44 7.17 -17.06 3.89
N MET A 45 7.20 -15.74 3.65
CA MET A 45 8.43 -14.96 3.50
C MET A 45 9.16 -14.80 4.84
N ALA A 46 8.42 -14.59 5.93
CA ALA A 46 8.97 -14.48 7.28
C ALA A 46 9.69 -15.75 7.74
N ARG A 47 9.27 -16.92 7.27
CA ARG A 47 9.90 -18.20 7.63
C ARG A 47 11.22 -18.47 6.91
N ARG A 48 11.54 -17.77 5.83
CA ARG A 48 12.73 -18.06 4.99
C ARG A 48 13.96 -17.21 5.29
N LYS A 49 13.84 -16.04 5.92
CA LYS A 49 14.95 -15.05 5.93
C LYS A 49 15.62 -14.75 7.28
N ASN A 50 15.29 -15.42 8.40
CA ASN A 50 15.89 -15.11 9.71
C ASN A 50 15.90 -13.60 10.07
N LEU A 51 15.01 -12.83 9.45
CA LEU A 51 14.81 -11.42 9.73
C LEU A 51 14.05 -11.31 11.05
N ASN A 52 14.29 -10.22 11.79
CA ASN A 52 13.62 -9.99 13.07
C ASN A 52 12.09 -10.12 12.87
N LYS A 53 11.50 -11.13 13.51
CA LYS A 53 10.12 -11.54 13.28
C LYS A 53 9.16 -10.38 13.56
N ASP A 54 9.51 -9.50 14.50
CA ASP A 54 8.69 -8.36 14.91
C ASP A 54 8.61 -7.29 13.82
N PHE A 55 9.73 -6.98 13.17
CA PHE A 55 9.78 -6.01 12.06
C PHE A 55 8.96 -6.50 10.87
N LEU A 56 9.10 -7.79 10.51
CA LEU A 56 8.29 -8.41 9.47
C LEU A 56 6.79 -8.40 9.83
N HIS A 57 6.45 -8.65 11.10
CA HIS A 57 5.06 -8.63 11.55
C HIS A 57 4.44 -7.23 11.48
N LEU A 58 5.22 -6.20 11.80
CA LEU A 58 4.82 -4.80 11.68
C LEU A 58 4.48 -4.47 10.22
N ILE A 59 5.38 -4.77 9.29
CA ILE A 59 5.14 -4.55 7.86
C ILE A 59 3.92 -5.36 7.39
N ALA A 60 3.80 -6.64 7.78
CA ALA A 60 2.64 -7.48 7.48
C ALA A 60 1.32 -6.81 7.87
N ARG A 61 1.30 -6.23 9.07
CA ARG A 61 0.12 -5.59 9.64
C ARG A 61 -0.25 -4.32 8.87
N ILE A 62 0.74 -3.49 8.53
CA ILE A 62 0.54 -2.27 7.72
C ILE A 62 -0.04 -2.65 6.36
N VAL A 63 0.58 -3.59 5.64
CA VAL A 63 0.10 -3.97 4.29
C VAL A 63 -1.30 -4.60 4.36
N LYS A 64 -1.60 -5.39 5.39
CA LYS A 64 -2.96 -5.92 5.61
C LYS A 64 -3.99 -4.81 5.79
N ILE A 65 -3.68 -3.79 6.59
CA ILE A 65 -4.57 -2.64 6.82
C ILE A 65 -4.82 -1.88 5.51
N VAL A 66 -3.76 -1.58 4.76
CA VAL A 66 -3.84 -0.87 3.47
C VAL A 66 -4.67 -1.67 2.47
N MET A 67 -4.46 -2.98 2.37
CA MET A 67 -5.32 -3.84 1.57
C MET A 67 -6.77 -3.68 2.00
N VAL A 68 -7.14 -4.04 3.23
CA VAL A 68 -8.54 -3.99 3.67
C VAL A 68 -9.21 -2.64 3.38
N LEU A 69 -8.51 -1.52 3.63
CA LEU A 69 -8.98 -0.17 3.30
C LEU A 69 -9.30 0.01 1.82
N LEU A 70 -8.35 -0.29 0.94
CA LEU A 70 -8.54 -0.17 -0.51
C LEU A 70 -9.76 -0.98 -0.97
N GLY A 71 -9.98 -2.15 -0.38
CA GLY A 71 -11.08 -3.02 -0.78
C GLY A 71 -12.44 -2.61 -0.33
N SER A 72 -12.52 -2.12 0.90
CA SER A 72 -13.75 -1.51 1.39
C SER A 72 -14.16 -0.36 0.47
N ILE A 73 -13.21 0.48 0.03
CA ILE A 73 -13.50 1.61 -0.87
C ILE A 73 -13.94 1.13 -2.24
N THR A 74 -13.24 0.17 -2.85
CA THR A 74 -13.63 -0.28 -4.18
C THR A 74 -14.95 -1.05 -4.16
N ALA A 75 -15.24 -1.79 -3.08
CA ALA A 75 -16.53 -2.43 -2.87
C ALA A 75 -17.67 -1.41 -2.74
N LEU A 76 -17.48 -0.35 -1.93
CA LEU A 76 -18.44 0.76 -1.78
C LEU A 76 -18.68 1.47 -3.12
N GLY A 77 -17.62 1.75 -3.88
CA GLY A 77 -17.73 2.38 -5.20
C GLY A 77 -18.54 1.56 -6.20
N THR A 78 -18.43 0.23 -6.14
CA THR A 78 -19.18 -0.66 -7.04
C THR A 78 -20.66 -0.80 -6.66
N LEU A 79 -21.00 -0.56 -5.39
CA LEU A 79 -22.39 -0.44 -4.91
C LEU A 79 -23.06 0.88 -5.33
N GLY A 80 -22.35 1.74 -6.07
CA GLY A 80 -22.85 3.04 -6.51
C GLY A 80 -22.74 4.15 -5.47
N VAL A 81 -22.01 3.91 -4.37
CA VAL A 81 -21.67 4.95 -3.39
C VAL A 81 -20.57 5.84 -3.97
N ASP A 82 -20.72 7.16 -3.84
CA ASP A 82 -19.64 8.08 -4.21
C ASP A 82 -18.48 7.96 -3.21
N VAL A 83 -17.39 7.35 -3.67
CA VAL A 83 -16.18 7.14 -2.87
C VAL A 83 -15.11 8.19 -3.13
N SER A 84 -15.40 9.22 -3.93
CA SER A 84 -14.45 10.28 -4.29
C SER A 84 -13.89 10.99 -3.05
N ALA A 85 -14.76 11.29 -2.09
CA ALA A 85 -14.36 11.91 -0.82
C ALA A 85 -13.47 11.00 0.04
N LEU A 86 -13.73 9.69 0.05
CA LEU A 86 -12.91 8.71 0.79
C LEU A 86 -11.52 8.58 0.17
N VAL A 87 -11.45 8.49 -1.16
CA VAL A 87 -10.17 8.42 -1.89
C VAL A 87 -9.38 9.71 -1.71
N ALA A 88 -10.03 10.87 -1.79
CA ALA A 88 -9.41 12.17 -1.54
C ALA A 88 -8.83 12.27 -0.11
N GLY A 89 -9.60 11.85 0.90
CA GLY A 89 -9.14 11.83 2.29
C GLY A 89 -7.96 10.89 2.54
N LEU A 90 -7.92 9.74 1.88
CA LEU A 90 -6.78 8.82 1.95
C LEU A 90 -5.55 9.35 1.22
N GLY A 91 -5.74 10.05 0.10
CA GLY A 91 -4.65 10.77 -0.57
C GLY A 91 -4.03 11.83 0.34
N LEU A 92 -4.85 12.63 1.02
CA LEU A 92 -4.40 13.62 2.00
C LEU A 92 -3.67 12.97 3.18
N THR A 93 -4.22 11.88 3.72
CA THR A 93 -3.62 11.16 4.85
C THR A 93 -2.29 10.51 4.46
N GLY A 94 -2.22 9.93 3.26
CA GLY A 94 -0.99 9.36 2.71
C GLY A 94 0.07 10.43 2.46
N PHE A 95 -0.33 11.61 1.98
CA PHE A 95 0.55 12.77 1.85
C PHE A 95 1.10 13.20 3.21
N ALA A 96 0.25 13.35 4.22
CA ALA A 96 0.67 13.73 5.57
C ALA A 96 1.64 12.71 6.19
N LEU A 97 1.36 11.41 6.04
CA LEU A 97 2.26 10.34 6.48
C LEU A 97 3.59 10.37 5.73
N GLY A 98 3.58 10.57 4.41
CA GLY A 98 4.80 10.72 3.61
C GLY A 98 5.63 11.92 4.04
N PHE A 99 4.96 13.02 4.40
CA PHE A 99 5.62 14.21 4.93
C PHE A 99 6.26 13.95 6.29
N ALA A 100 5.60 13.21 7.17
CA ALA A 100 6.15 12.80 8.46
C ALA A 100 7.37 11.87 8.32
N LEU A 101 7.46 11.09 7.24
CA LEU A 101 8.59 10.20 6.95
C LEU A 101 9.71 10.87 6.15
N LYS A 102 9.55 12.13 5.74
CA LYS A 102 10.50 12.86 4.88
C LYS A 102 11.92 12.83 5.43
N ASP A 103 12.08 13.05 6.74
CA ASP A 103 13.39 13.12 7.38
C ASP A 103 14.12 11.77 7.36
N ILE A 104 13.39 10.67 7.56
CA ILE A 104 13.93 9.31 7.49
C ILE A 104 14.45 9.01 6.09
N VAL A 105 13.67 9.34 5.06
CA VAL A 105 14.06 9.14 3.66
C VAL A 105 15.25 10.03 3.30
N SER A 106 15.24 11.29 3.75
CA SER A 106 16.34 12.23 3.51
C SER A 106 17.65 11.71 4.10
N ASN A 107 17.62 11.19 5.33
CA ASN A 107 18.80 10.64 5.98
C ASN A 107 19.32 9.37 5.29
N LEU A 108 18.40 8.51 4.81
CA LEU A 108 18.76 7.31 4.05
C LEU A 108 19.44 7.66 2.72
N ILE A 109 18.92 8.65 1.99
CA ILE A 109 19.50 9.11 0.74
C ILE A 109 20.87 9.76 0.99
N ALA A 110 21.00 10.58 2.03
CA ALA A 110 22.27 11.17 2.41
C ALA A 110 23.33 10.09 2.71
N GLY A 111 22.98 9.07 3.50
CA GLY A 111 23.88 7.93 3.75
C GLY A 111 24.27 7.17 2.48
N ALA A 112 23.31 6.95 1.57
CA ALA A 112 23.59 6.30 0.29
C ALA A 112 24.51 7.15 -0.61
N MET A 113 24.28 8.47 -0.69
CA MET A 113 25.13 9.39 -1.46
C MET A 113 26.55 9.44 -0.91
N ILE A 114 26.72 9.47 0.41
CA ILE A 114 28.04 9.42 1.04
C ILE A 114 28.77 8.15 0.60
N LEU A 115 28.12 6.99 0.68
CA LEU A 115 28.73 5.72 0.27
C LEU A 115 29.15 5.70 -1.21
N ILE A 116 28.38 6.37 -2.08
CA ILE A 116 28.66 6.44 -3.52
C ILE A 116 29.80 7.42 -3.83
N HIS A 117 29.81 8.61 -3.22
CA HIS A 117 30.75 9.69 -3.55
C HIS A 117 32.03 9.67 -2.73
N HIS A 118 31.95 9.23 -1.47
CA HIS A 118 33.07 9.08 -0.57
C HIS A 118 32.93 7.73 0.14
N PRO A 119 33.32 6.62 -0.52
CA PRO A 119 33.27 5.32 0.11
C PRO A 119 34.13 5.39 1.37
N LEU A 120 33.49 5.29 2.53
CA LEU A 120 34.14 5.35 3.83
C LEU A 120 35.15 4.21 3.89
N ARG A 121 36.41 4.52 3.57
CA ARG A 121 37.54 3.61 3.75
C ARG A 121 37.73 3.49 5.26
N LEU A 122 37.23 2.41 5.83
CA LEU A 122 37.39 2.06 7.25
C LEU A 122 38.86 2.08 7.70
N ASP A 123 39.80 2.03 6.75
CA ASP A 123 41.24 2.05 6.98
C ASP A 123 41.78 3.44 7.39
N ASP A 124 41.17 4.54 6.93
CA ASP A 124 41.65 5.92 7.18
C ASP A 124 41.41 6.37 8.64
N PHE A 125 40.35 5.85 9.26
CA PHE A 125 40.00 6.14 10.65
C PHE A 125 40.83 5.31 11.66
N SER A 126 41.64 4.33 11.26
CA SER A 126 42.50 3.62 12.20
C SER A 126 43.86 4.29 12.39
N LEU A 127 44.39 4.92 11.32
CA LEU A 127 45.72 5.52 11.30
C LEU A 127 45.75 6.92 11.92
N GLN A 128 44.70 7.73 11.75
CA GLN A 128 44.64 9.08 12.32
C GLN A 128 44.52 9.09 13.87
N TRP A 129 43.87 8.08 14.45
CA TRP A 129 43.69 7.97 15.91
C TRP A 129 44.92 7.42 16.64
N ALA A 130 45.80 6.70 15.93
CA ALA A 130 47.08 6.25 16.48
C ALA A 130 48.05 7.42 16.70
N ASN A 131 48.02 8.44 15.83
CA ASN A 131 48.96 9.57 15.89
C ASN A 131 48.59 10.60 16.98
N LEU A 132 47.30 10.72 17.32
CA LEU A 132 46.78 11.60 18.38
C LEU A 132 47.00 11.08 19.81
N LYS A 133 47.41 9.81 19.97
CA LYS A 133 47.78 9.23 21.28
C LYS A 133 49.27 9.32 21.62
N VAL A 134 50.10 9.81 20.69
CA VAL A 134 51.56 9.91 20.83
C VAL A 134 52.00 11.36 21.13
N LEU A 135 51.05 12.29 21.25
CA LEU A 135 51.22 13.66 21.73
C LEU A 135 50.52 13.83 23.08
#